data_AF-A0A943GGS2-F1
#
_entry.id   AF-A0A943GGS2-F1
#
_cell.length_a   1.000
_cell.length_b   1.000
_cell.length_c   1.000
_cell.angle_alpha   90.00
_cell.angle_beta   90.00
_cell.angle_gamma   90.00
#
_symmetry.space_group_name_H-M   'P 1'
#
loop_
_entity.id
_entity.type
_entity.pdbx_description
1 polymer ?
#
loop_
_entity_poly.entity_id
_entity_poly.type
_entity_poly.pdbx_seq_one_letter_code
_entity_poly.pdbx_strand_id
1 'polypeptide(L)' 'MAKQRRGKYLKATTPEWRGTCPLCGRKRVKLAWTAKDSTGNKVNVCKLCFSKSTDK' A
#
# COMPACT_ATOMS: atom_id res chain seq x y z
N MET A 1 -5.02 5.09 -13.55
CA MET A 1 -4.99 4.82 -12.09
C MET A 1 -6.39 4.48 -11.60
N ALA A 2 -6.57 3.32 -10.95
CA ALA A 2 -7.86 2.95 -10.35
C ALA A 2 -8.32 3.99 -9.30
N LYS A 3 -9.61 4.40 -9.34
CA LYS A 3 -10.18 5.40 -8.43
C LYS A 3 -10.03 5.04 -6.96
N GLN A 4 -10.03 3.74 -6.63
CA GLN A 4 -9.88 3.20 -5.28
C GLN A 4 -8.58 3.63 -4.57
N ARG A 5 -7.52 4.00 -5.33
CA ARG A 5 -6.22 4.38 -4.75
C ARG A 5 -6.06 5.89 -4.55
N ARG A 6 -7.10 6.70 -4.81
CA ARG A 6 -7.08 8.16 -4.60
C ARG A 6 -7.25 8.52 -3.12
N GLY A 7 -6.66 9.64 -2.70
CA GLY A 7 -6.67 10.07 -1.29
C GLY A 7 -8.07 10.27 -0.72
N LYS A 8 -9.01 10.82 -1.52
CA LYS A 8 -10.42 11.01 -1.12
C LYS A 8 -11.12 9.68 -0.81
N TYR A 9 -10.91 8.66 -1.63
CA TYR A 9 -11.51 7.34 -1.43
C TYR A 9 -10.88 6.63 -0.24
N LEU A 10 -9.55 6.62 -0.14
CA LEU A 10 -8.85 6.00 0.99
C LEU A 10 -9.19 6.64 2.32
N LYS A 11 -9.35 7.97 2.37
CA LYS A 11 -9.80 8.65 3.59
C LYS A 11 -11.21 8.21 4.01
N ALA A 12 -12.06 7.81 3.07
CA ALA A 12 -13.41 7.32 3.33
C ALA A 12 -13.46 5.83 3.68
N THR A 13 -12.58 5.01 3.09
CA THR A 13 -12.61 3.54 3.26
C THR A 13 -11.66 3.03 4.33
N THR A 14 -10.57 3.74 4.59
CA THR A 14 -9.51 3.31 5.52
C THR A 14 -9.01 4.54 6.31
N PRO A 15 -9.48 4.77 7.54
CA PRO A 15 -9.03 5.91 8.34
C PRO A 15 -7.50 5.93 8.55
N GLU A 16 -6.85 4.75 8.60
CA GLU A 16 -5.40 4.59 8.74
C GLU A 16 -4.64 4.41 7.42
N TRP A 17 -5.15 5.00 6.32
CA TRP A 17 -4.53 4.87 4.99
C TRP A 17 -3.09 5.42 4.87
N ARG A 18 -2.64 6.22 5.86
CA ARG A 18 -1.23 6.64 6.01
C ARG A 18 -0.62 5.90 7.19
N GLY A 19 0.43 5.14 6.92
CA GLY A 19 1.12 4.38 7.97
C GLY A 19 2.57 4.11 7.60
N THR A 20 3.17 3.18 8.34
CA THR A 20 4.50 2.66 8.04
C THR A 20 4.38 1.50 7.06
N CYS A 21 5.11 1.53 5.95
CA CYS A 21 5.09 0.42 5.00
C CYS A 21 5.88 -0.78 5.55
N PRO A 22 5.28 -1.97 5.63
CA PRO A 22 5.96 -3.15 6.22
C PRO A 22 7.13 -3.65 5.37
N LEU A 23 7.12 -3.40 4.05
CA LEU A 23 8.18 -3.85 3.15
C LEU A 23 9.41 -2.94 3.08
N CYS A 24 9.25 -1.63 3.30
CA CYS A 24 10.35 -0.67 3.14
C CYS A 24 10.57 0.25 4.34
N GLY A 25 9.81 0.08 5.43
CA GLY A 25 9.94 0.87 6.66
C GLY A 25 9.57 2.36 6.53
N ARG A 26 9.12 2.83 5.35
CA ARG A 26 8.79 4.24 5.15
C ARG A 26 7.57 4.63 5.99
N LYS A 27 7.73 5.67 6.81
CA LYS A 27 6.68 6.22 7.68
C LYS A 27 5.79 7.22 6.92
N ARG A 28 4.53 7.39 7.37
CA ARG A 28 3.53 8.32 6.78
C ARG A 28 3.23 8.11 5.27
N VAL A 29 3.47 6.92 4.74
CA VAL A 29 3.19 6.61 3.33
C VAL A 29 1.79 6.06 3.14
N LYS A 30 1.25 6.24 1.94
CA LYS A 30 -0.06 5.70 1.56
C LYS A 30 0.02 4.17 1.40
N LEU A 31 -0.71 3.44 2.24
CA LEU A 31 -0.83 1.98 2.23
C LEU A 31 -2.08 1.56 1.43
N ALA A 32 -2.09 1.86 0.13
CA ALA A 32 -3.26 1.64 -0.74
C ALA A 32 -3.06 0.53 -1.77
N TRP A 33 -1.91 -0.14 -1.75
CA TRP A 33 -1.59 -1.21 -2.66
C TRP A 33 -1.49 -2.50 -1.90
N THR A 34 -2.14 -3.55 -2.36
CA THR A 34 -2.00 -4.88 -1.77
C THR A 34 -0.86 -5.60 -2.46
N ALA A 35 0.11 -6.05 -1.68
CA ALA A 35 1.16 -6.97 -2.11
C ALA A 35 1.15 -8.22 -1.24
N LYS A 36 1.69 -9.33 -1.77
CA LYS A 36 1.94 -10.53 -0.97
C LYS A 36 3.25 -10.32 -0.23
N ASP A 37 3.21 -10.46 1.08
CA ASP A 37 4.42 -10.57 1.90
C ASP A 37 5.15 -11.88 1.61
N SER A 38 6.43 -12.00 1.98
CA SER A 38 7.20 -13.26 1.91
C SER A 38 6.53 -14.42 2.66
N THR A 39 5.61 -14.10 3.58
CA THR A 39 4.80 -15.07 4.35
C THR A 39 3.48 -15.45 3.65
N GLY A 40 3.22 -14.94 2.44
CA GLY A 40 1.98 -15.21 1.70
C GLY A 40 0.77 -14.36 2.11
N ASN A 41 0.91 -13.52 3.15
CA ASN A 41 -0.14 -12.64 3.63
C ASN A 41 -0.35 -11.42 2.71
N LYS A 42 -1.62 -11.06 2.49
CA LYS A 42 -1.98 -9.85 1.74
C LYS A 42 -1.78 -8.64 2.64
N VAL A 43 -0.73 -7.87 2.40
CA VAL A 43 -0.39 -6.67 3.17
C VAL A 43 -0.60 -5.42 2.35
N ASN A 44 -1.06 -4.35 3.01
CA ASN A 44 -1.15 -3.04 2.41
C ASN A 44 0.25 -2.38 2.43
N VAL A 45 0.73 -2.00 1.26
CA VAL A 45 2.07 -1.51 1.00
C VAL A 45 2.04 -0.19 0.26
N CYS A 46 3.18 0.48 0.21
CA CYS A 46 3.34 1.71 -0.53
C CYS A 46 3.40 1.46 -2.05
N LYS A 47 3.13 2.50 -2.84
CA LYS A 47 3.21 2.48 -4.31
C LYS A 47 4.52 1.89 -4.83
N LEU A 48 5.63 2.25 -4.19
CA LEU A 48 6.98 1.86 -4.63
C LEU A 48 7.22 0.37 -4.46
N CYS A 49 6.82 -0.19 -3.32
CA CYS A 49 6.94 -1.63 -3.09
C CYS A 49 6.06 -2.41 -4.06
N PHE A 50 4.83 -1.94 -4.31
CA PHE A 50 3.97 -2.56 -5.32
C PHE A 50 4.59 -2.52 -6.72
N SER A 51 5.15 -1.38 -7.12
CA SER A 51 5.84 -1.24 -8.41
C SER A 51 7.07 -2.16 -8.52
N LYS A 52 7.83 -2.35 -7.43
CA LYS A 52 8.96 -3.30 -7.39
C LYS A 52 8.52 -4.76 -7.46
N SER A 53 7.37 -5.12 -6.89
CA SER A 53 6.84 -6.49 -6.94
C SER A 53 6.25 -6.88 -8.30
N THR A 54 6.01 -5.92 -9.20
CA THR A 54 5.42 -6.17 -10.53
C THR A 54 6.49 -6.35 -11.62
N ASP A 55 7.78 -6.27 -11.26
CA ASP A 55 8.92 -6.51 -12.15
C ASP A 55 9.47 -7.92 -11.90
N LYS A 56 8.73 -8.94 -12.36
CA LYS A 56 9.27 -10.29 -12.58
C LYS A 56 8.40 -11.09 -13.53
#